data_AF-Q1N233-F1
#
_entry.id   AF-Q1N233-F1
#
_cell.length_a   1.000
_cell.length_b   1.000
_cell.length_c   1.000
_cell.angle_alpha   90.00
_cell.angle_beta   90.00
_cell.angle_gamma   90.00
#
_symmetry.space_group_name_H-M   'P 1'
#
loop_
_entity.id
_entity.type
_entity.pdbx_description
1 polymer ?
#
loop_
_entity_poly.entity_id
_entity_poly.type
_entity_poly.pdbx_seq_one_letter_code
_entity_poly.pdbx_strand_id
1 'polypeptide(L)'
;MKKPSHSSPGFETNATVYLGTDKAPAQISVQSEDRKEELIAIFTEHGWASKIEVNPDQEENIRDLEILQERKNTAQAQTTKAAGRNDPCPCGSGKKYKKCCATA
;
A
#
# COMPACT_ATOMS: atom_id res chain seq x y z
N MET A 1 -11.12 -31.71 39.87
CA MET A 1 -11.39 -31.78 38.42
C MET A 1 -10.17 -31.27 37.65
N LYS A 2 -9.58 -32.05 36.73
CA LYS A 2 -8.50 -31.58 35.84
C LYS A 2 -9.12 -30.87 34.64
N LYS A 3 -8.75 -29.62 34.38
CA LYS A 3 -9.20 -28.87 33.20
C LYS A 3 -8.62 -29.52 31.93
N PRO A 4 -9.40 -29.74 30.87
CA PRO A 4 -8.86 -30.22 29.60
C PRO A 4 -7.99 -29.13 28.95
N SER A 5 -6.82 -29.54 28.45
CA SER A 5 -5.90 -28.69 27.71
C SER A 5 -6.43 -28.50 26.28
N HIS A 6 -6.98 -27.33 25.98
CA HIS A 6 -7.26 -26.95 24.59
C HIS A 6 -5.97 -26.49 23.92
N SER A 7 -5.38 -27.36 23.11
CA SER A 7 -4.35 -26.96 22.15
C SER A 7 -5.06 -26.66 20.83
N SER A 8 -5.22 -25.38 20.50
CA SER A 8 -5.71 -24.99 19.18
C SER A 8 -4.59 -25.18 18.15
N PRO A 9 -4.85 -25.81 16.99
CA PRO A 9 -3.90 -25.79 15.87
C PRO A 9 -3.65 -24.34 15.46
N GLY A 10 -2.37 -23.93 15.40
CA GLY A 10 -2.01 -22.60 14.91
C GLY A 10 -2.48 -22.43 13.48
N PHE A 11 -3.31 -21.41 13.22
CA PHE A 11 -3.74 -21.08 11.88
C PHE A 11 -2.61 -20.27 11.21
N GLU A 12 -1.96 -20.82 10.20
CA GLU A 12 -0.97 -20.09 9.40
C GLU A 12 -1.69 -19.07 8.52
N THR A 13 -1.64 -17.80 8.91
CA THR A 13 -2.12 -16.71 8.05
C THR A 13 -1.08 -16.47 6.96
N ASN A 14 -1.42 -16.78 5.71
CA ASN A 14 -0.64 -16.32 4.55
C ASN A 14 -0.67 -14.78 4.52
N ALA A 15 0.36 -14.15 5.08
CA ALA A 15 0.48 -12.70 5.08
C ALA A 15 0.60 -12.22 3.64
N THR A 16 -0.29 -11.33 3.22
CA THR A 16 -0.22 -10.71 1.89
C THR A 16 1.08 -9.92 1.78
N VAL A 17 1.94 -10.34 0.85
CA VAL A 17 3.21 -9.67 0.56
C VAL A 17 2.95 -8.58 -0.47
N TYR A 18 3.34 -7.35 -0.16
CA TYR A 18 3.17 -6.20 -1.05
C TYR A 18 4.50 -5.83 -1.70
N LEU A 19 4.45 -5.51 -3.00
CA LEU A 19 5.59 -4.95 -3.74
C LEU A 19 6.10 -3.67 -3.05
N GLY A 20 7.43 -3.53 -3.00
CA GLY A 20 8.13 -2.41 -2.35
C GLY A 20 8.35 -2.59 -0.85
N THR A 21 8.14 -3.79 -0.30
CA THR A 21 8.41 -4.13 1.12
C THR A 21 9.68 -4.97 1.24
N ASP A 22 10.26 -5.08 2.43
CA ASP A 22 11.47 -5.90 2.67
C ASP A 22 11.32 -7.36 2.20
N LYS A 23 10.08 -7.88 2.21
CA LYS A 23 9.75 -9.24 1.77
C LYS A 23 9.58 -9.37 0.26
N ALA A 24 9.31 -8.27 -0.44
CA ALA A 24 9.18 -8.20 -1.89
C ALA A 24 9.68 -6.84 -2.40
N PRO A 25 11.01 -6.66 -2.49
CA PRO A 25 11.58 -5.44 -3.05
C PRO A 25 11.25 -5.32 -4.54
N ALA A 26 11.09 -4.09 -5.03
CA ALA A 26 10.92 -3.81 -6.46
C ALA A 26 12.18 -4.23 -7.24
N GLN A 27 12.04 -5.03 -8.29
CA GLN A 27 13.14 -5.39 -9.17
C GLN A 27 13.22 -4.41 -10.33
N ILE A 28 14.38 -3.80 -10.49
CA ILE A 28 14.60 -2.83 -11.55
C ILE A 28 15.93 -3.10 -12.23
N SER A 29 15.92 -3.05 -13.56
CA SER A 29 17.13 -3.02 -14.38
C SER A 29 17.29 -1.63 -15.00
N VAL A 30 18.49 -1.07 -14.92
CA VAL A 30 18.86 0.21 -15.55
C VAL A 30 20.11 0.03 -16.40
N GLN A 31 20.28 0.87 -17.42
CA GLN A 31 21.43 0.81 -18.33
C GLN A 31 22.66 1.57 -17.83
N SER A 32 22.50 2.45 -16.84
CA SER A 32 23.57 3.36 -16.39
C SER A 32 23.59 3.49 -14.88
N GLU A 33 24.79 3.75 -14.35
CA GLU A 33 25.01 3.96 -12.92
C GLU A 33 24.36 5.25 -12.44
N ASP A 34 24.37 6.33 -13.23
CA ASP A 34 23.66 7.57 -12.90
C ASP A 34 22.17 7.30 -12.62
N ARG A 35 21.54 6.51 -13.49
CA ARG A 35 20.12 6.17 -13.35
C ARG A 35 19.84 5.32 -12.13
N LYS A 36 20.80 4.46 -11.74
CA LYS A 36 20.72 3.67 -10.52
C LYS A 36 20.65 4.59 -9.30
N GLU A 37 21.49 5.61 -9.23
CA GLU A 37 21.52 6.55 -8.11
C GLU A 37 20.22 7.36 -7.99
N GLU A 38 19.70 7.85 -9.12
CA GLU A 38 18.40 8.53 -9.16
C GLU A 38 17.28 7.66 -8.61
N LEU A 39 17.23 6.40 -9.02
CA LEU A 39 16.22 5.47 -8.53
C LEU A 39 16.42 5.18 -7.04
N ILE A 40 17.64 4.91 -6.57
CA ILE A 40 17.89 4.69 -5.13
C ILE A 40 17.36 5.86 -4.29
N ALA A 41 17.56 7.10 -4.73
CA ALA A 41 17.06 8.28 -4.04
C ALA A 41 15.52 8.29 -3.99
N ILE A 42 14.84 8.05 -5.12
CA ILE A 42 13.37 7.99 -5.20
C ILE A 42 12.82 6.88 -4.28
N PHE A 43 13.40 5.68 -4.34
CA PHE A 43 12.98 4.55 -3.51
C PHE A 43 13.16 4.84 -2.02
N THR A 44 14.27 5.49 -1.64
CA THR A 44 14.54 5.89 -0.25
C THR A 44 13.57 6.96 0.24
N GLU A 45 13.35 8.00 -0.55
CA GLU A 45 12.39 9.07 -0.24
C GLU A 45 10.97 8.51 -0.05
N HIS A 46 10.62 7.51 -0.86
CA HIS A 46 9.31 6.89 -0.82
C HIS A 46 9.15 5.81 0.25
N GLY A 47 10.25 5.39 0.90
CA GLY A 47 10.28 4.30 1.88
C GLY A 47 10.01 2.92 1.26
N TRP A 48 10.46 2.70 0.03
CA TRP A 48 10.26 1.46 -0.72
C TRP A 48 11.55 0.66 -0.82
N ALA A 49 11.46 -0.65 -0.56
CA ALA A 49 12.57 -1.56 -0.81
C ALA A 49 12.71 -1.83 -2.32
N SER A 50 13.92 -1.68 -2.86
CA SER A 50 14.24 -2.02 -4.25
C SER A 50 15.56 -2.76 -4.40
N LYS A 51 15.64 -3.55 -5.47
CA LYS A 51 16.82 -4.25 -5.95
C LYS A 51 17.11 -3.79 -7.37
N ILE A 52 18.08 -2.89 -7.51
CA ILE A 52 18.43 -2.25 -8.78
C ILE A 52 19.70 -2.88 -9.34
N GLU A 53 19.61 -3.46 -10.53
CA GLU A 53 20.72 -4.05 -11.28
C GLU A 53 21.10 -3.16 -12.46
N VAL A 54 22.40 -2.92 -12.66
CA VAL A 54 22.89 -2.15 -13.81
C VAL A 54 23.32 -3.13 -14.88
N ASN A 55 22.62 -3.13 -16.01
CA ASN A 55 22.95 -3.98 -17.15
C ASN A 55 22.81 -3.18 -18.46
N PRO A 56 23.92 -2.82 -19.12
CA PRO A 56 23.89 -2.03 -20.34
C PRO A 56 23.38 -2.81 -21.58
N ASP A 57 23.38 -4.14 -21.53
CA ASP A 57 22.94 -5.02 -22.63
C ASP A 57 21.46 -5.43 -22.54
N GLN A 58 20.81 -5.19 -21.39
CA GLN A 58 19.40 -5.52 -21.19
C GLN A 58 18.47 -4.32 -21.33
N GLU A 59 17.22 -4.62 -21.65
CA GLU A 59 16.14 -3.65 -21.69
C GLU A 59 15.86 -3.12 -20.26
N GLU A 60 15.67 -1.81 -20.15
CA GLU A 60 15.35 -1.17 -18.87
C GLU A 60 13.99 -1.65 -18.38
N ASN A 61 13.94 -2.21 -17.17
CA ASN A 61 12.70 -2.64 -16.55
C ASN A 61 12.39 -1.76 -15.35
N ILE A 62 11.53 -0.78 -15.57
CA ILE A 62 11.03 0.14 -14.53
C ILE A 62 9.60 -0.20 -14.08
N ARG A 63 9.09 -1.37 -14.46
CA ARG A 63 7.66 -1.70 -14.30
C ARG A 63 7.23 -1.70 -12.83
N ASP A 64 8.08 -2.18 -11.94
CA ASP A 64 7.81 -2.16 -10.50
C ASP A 64 7.75 -0.73 -9.93
N LEU A 65 8.58 0.18 -10.44
CA LEU A 65 8.54 1.59 -10.07
C LEU A 65 7.23 2.24 -10.51
N GLU A 66 6.77 1.96 -11.73
CA GLU A 66 5.50 2.46 -12.25
C GLU A 66 4.33 2.01 -11.37
N ILE A 67 4.26 0.71 -11.05
CA ILE A 67 3.20 0.15 -10.18
C ILE A 67 3.20 0.84 -8.81
N LEU A 68 4.38 1.07 -8.21
CA LEU A 68 4.49 1.72 -6.91
C LEU A 68 4.01 3.18 -6.96
N GLN A 69 4.32 3.91 -8.03
CA GLN A 69 3.84 5.27 -8.25
C GLN A 69 2.32 5.31 -8.49
N GLU A 70 1.78 4.42 -9.32
CA GLU A 70 0.34 4.31 -9.58
C GLU A 70 -0.44 3.98 -8.31
N ARG A 71 0.08 3.12 -7.43
CA ARG A 71 -0.51 2.84 -6.12
C ARG A 71 -0.57 4.08 -5.23
N LYS A 72 0.48 4.90 -5.20
CA LYS A 72 0.47 6.19 -4.47
C LYS A 72 -0.59 7.13 -5.03
N ASN A 73 -0.69 7.24 -6.36
CA ASN A 73 -1.67 8.11 -7.01
C ASN A 73 -3.12 7.63 -6.71
N THR A 74 -3.38 6.34 -6.84
CA THR A 74 -4.70 5.75 -6.55
C THR A 74 -5.06 5.84 -5.07
N ALA A 75 -4.10 5.74 -4.16
CA ALA A 75 -4.32 5.97 -2.73
C ALA A 75 -4.63 7.44 -2.41
N GLN A 76 -4.09 8.38 -3.20
CA GLN A 76 -4.33 9.82 -3.09
C GLN A 76 -5.62 10.27 -3.79
N ALA A 77 -6.17 9.46 -4.70
CA ALA A 77 -7.54 9.61 -5.18
C ALA A 77 -8.49 9.32 -4.02
N GLN A 78 -8.56 10.29 -3.10
CA GLN A 78 -9.45 10.31 -1.97
C GLN A 78 -10.86 10.19 -2.53
N THR A 79 -11.43 9.00 -2.34
CA THR A 79 -12.87 8.88 -2.25
C THR A 79 -13.29 9.98 -1.28
N THR A 80 -14.00 10.99 -1.76
CA THR A 80 -14.85 11.82 -0.91
C THR A 80 -15.85 10.83 -0.30
N LYS A 81 -15.43 10.15 0.77
CA LYS A 81 -16.25 9.12 1.41
C LYS A 81 -17.52 9.86 1.78
N ALA A 82 -18.63 9.46 1.16
CA ALA A 82 -19.93 9.90 1.63
C ALA A 82 -19.95 9.69 3.14
N ALA A 83 -20.35 10.72 3.90
CA ALA A 83 -20.31 10.69 5.35
C ALA A 83 -20.89 9.35 5.82
N GLY A 84 -20.09 8.58 6.56
CA GLY A 84 -20.52 7.27 7.03
C GLY A 84 -21.81 7.42 7.85
N ARG A 85 -22.65 6.39 7.89
CA ARG A 85 -23.95 6.45 8.60
C ARG A 85 -23.84 7.02 10.03
N ASN A 86 -22.71 6.82 10.72
CA ASN A 86 -22.49 7.29 12.09
C ASN A 86 -21.71 8.61 12.19
N ASP A 87 -21.13 9.10 11.10
CA ASP A 87 -20.40 10.37 11.05
C ASP A 87 -21.32 11.57 11.27
N PRO A 88 -20.80 12.72 11.72
CA PRO A 88 -21.57 13.96 11.79
C PRO A 88 -22.15 14.31 10.42
N CYS A 89 -23.41 14.74 10.41
CA CYS A 89 -24.16 15.01 9.20
C CYS A 89 -23.63 16.28 8.52
N PRO A 90 -23.31 16.23 7.21
CA PRO A 90 -22.72 17.36 6.48
C PRO A 90 -23.66 18.57 6.33
N CYS A 91 -24.94 18.46 6.68
CA CYS A 91 -25.89 19.58 6.68
C CYS A 91 -25.74 20.55 7.87
N GLY A 92 -24.74 20.34 8.74
CA GLY A 92 -24.46 21.24 9.87
C GLY A 92 -25.39 21.04 11.09
N SER A 93 -26.22 20.00 11.10
CA SER A 93 -27.18 19.76 12.20
C SER A 93 -26.56 19.22 13.49
N GLY A 94 -25.27 18.85 13.47
CA GLY A 94 -24.59 18.21 14.61
C GLY A 94 -25.06 16.77 14.92
N LYS A 95 -26.04 16.24 14.18
CA LYS A 95 -26.56 14.87 14.33
C LYS A 95 -25.75 13.88 13.49
N LYS A 96 -25.78 12.59 13.82
CA LYS A 96 -25.20 11.53 12.97
C LYS A 96 -25.96 11.44 11.64
N TYR A 97 -25.27 11.18 10.52
CA TYR A 97 -25.84 11.13 9.17
C TYR A 97 -27.09 10.23 9.08
N LYS A 98 -27.06 9.05 9.71
CA LYS A 98 -28.19 8.10 9.78
C LYS A 98 -29.46 8.63 10.43
N LYS A 99 -29.34 9.63 11.31
CA LYS A 99 -30.45 10.24 12.07
C LYS A 99 -30.86 11.62 11.52
N CYS A 100 -30.34 12.00 10.36
CA CYS A 100 -30.57 13.30 9.76
C CYS A 100 -30.88 13.14 8.27
N CYS A 101 -29.91 13.36 7.38
CA CYS A 101 -30.16 13.34 5.94
C CYS A 101 -30.34 11.93 5.35
N ALA A 102 -29.95 10.86 6.05
CA ALA A 102 -30.17 9.47 5.60
C ALA A 102 -31.46 8.85 6.15
N THR A 103 -32.31 9.64 6.80
CA THR A 103 -33.66 9.25 7.21
C THR A 103 -34.63 9.97 6.29
N ALA A 104 -34.82 9.42 5.09
CA ALA A 104 -36.05 9.63 4.33
C ALA A 104 -37.07 8.59 4.82
#